data_AF-X0VZ83-F1
#
_entry.id   AF-X0VZ83-F1
#
_cell.length_a   1.000
_cell.length_b   1.000
_cell.length_c   1.000
_cell.angle_alpha   90.00
_cell.angle_beta   90.00
_cell.angle_gamma   90.00
#
_symmetry.space_group_name_H-M   'P 1'
#
loop_
_entity.id
_entity.type
_entity.pdbx_description
1 polymer ?
#
loop_
_entity_poly.entity_id
_entity_poly.type
_entity_poly.pdbx_seq_one_letter_code
_entity_poly.pdbx_strand_id
1 'polypeptide(L)'
;MRHKIVRKEALSAENYLIEVMAPHVAERFQPGQFVIIRIHEQGERIPLTVADVNPKKGTIMLIFQVVGKTTMELNTLNVGDGLINCVGPLGTPSEIKKFGRIICVGGGT
;
A
#
# COMPACT_ATOMS: atom_id res chain seq x y z
N MET A 1 8.99 -8.11 -13.72
CA MET A 1 8.27 -9.08 -12.85
C MET A 1 7.09 -8.36 -12.23
N ARG A 2 5.93 -9.01 -12.07
CA ARG A 2 4.75 -8.42 -11.41
C ARG A 2 4.92 -8.48 -9.88
N HIS A 3 4.38 -7.50 -9.18
CA HIS A 3 4.36 -7.44 -7.72
C HIS A 3 3.19 -8.28 -7.18
N LYS A 4 3.48 -9.48 -6.70
CA LYS A 4 2.47 -10.47 -6.31
C LYS A 4 1.72 -10.09 -5.03
N ILE A 5 0.41 -10.24 -5.01
CA ILE A 5 -0.43 -10.17 -3.81
C ILE A 5 -0.30 -11.50 -3.06
N VAL A 6 0.17 -11.45 -1.82
CA VAL A 6 0.39 -12.61 -0.96
C VAL A 6 -0.64 -12.76 0.16
N ARG A 7 -1.37 -11.68 0.45
CA ARG A 7 -2.50 -11.67 1.38
C ARG A 7 -3.52 -10.63 0.91
N LYS A 8 -4.80 -10.93 1.12
CA LYS A 8 -5.91 -10.00 0.93
C LYS A 8 -6.93 -10.21 2.03
N GLU A 9 -7.50 -9.14 2.55
CA GLU A 9 -8.49 -9.17 3.62
C GLU A 9 -9.47 -8.01 3.48
N ALA A 10 -10.77 -8.28 3.69
CA ALA A 10 -11.77 -7.23 3.83
C ALA A 10 -11.77 -6.73 5.28
N LEU A 11 -11.50 -5.44 5.48
CA LEU A 11 -11.51 -4.80 6.79
C LEU A 11 -12.89 -4.24 7.13
N SER A 12 -13.62 -3.78 6.10
CA SER A 12 -15.03 -3.39 6.18
C SER A 12 -15.71 -3.61 4.83
N ALA A 13 -16.95 -3.14 4.66
CA ALA A 13 -17.68 -3.26 3.39
C ALA A 13 -16.92 -2.62 2.21
N GLU A 14 -16.23 -1.51 2.46
CA GLU A 14 -15.56 -0.72 1.42
C GLU A 14 -14.02 -0.69 1.56
N ASN A 15 -13.47 -1.14 2.69
CA ASN A 15 -12.04 -1.07 2.97
C ASN A 15 -11.37 -2.44 2.90
N TYR A 16 -10.26 -2.49 2.19
CA TYR A 16 -9.53 -3.73 1.94
C TYR A 16 -8.04 -3.55 2.20
N LEU A 17 -7.44 -4.61 2.72
CA LEU A 17 -6.01 -4.76 2.91
C LEU A 17 -5.47 -5.71 1.85
N ILE A 18 -4.34 -5.33 1.24
CA ILE A 18 -3.51 -6.24 0.46
C ILE A 18 -2.07 -6.20 0.95
N GLU A 19 -1.41 -7.36 0.98
CA GLU A 19 0.03 -7.47 1.18
C GLU A 19 0.67 -7.83 -0.16
N VAL A 20 1.66 -7.04 -0.57
CA VAL A 20 2.25 -7.10 -1.91
C VAL A 20 3.76 -7.31 -1.81
N MET A 21 4.30 -8.20 -2.65
CA MET A 21 5.75 -8.38 -2.80
C MET A 21 6.39 -7.13 -3.41
N ALA A 22 7.15 -6.40 -2.61
CA ALA A 22 7.92 -5.23 -3.04
C ALA A 22 9.19 -5.08 -2.18
N PRO A 23 10.20 -5.96 -2.34
CA PRO A 23 11.36 -6.03 -1.45
C PRO A 23 12.11 -4.70 -1.33
N HIS A 24 12.34 -4.01 -2.46
CA HIS A 24 13.03 -2.72 -2.48
C HIS A 24 12.28 -1.62 -1.71
N VAL A 25 10.95 -1.68 -1.71
CA VAL A 25 10.14 -0.74 -0.92
C VAL A 25 10.23 -1.11 0.55
N ALA A 26 10.02 -2.39 0.87
CA ALA A 26 10.03 -2.90 2.24
C ALA A 26 11.36 -2.63 2.97
N GLU A 27 12.48 -2.71 2.27
CA GLU A 27 13.82 -2.45 2.83
C GLU A 27 14.09 -0.97 3.17
N ARG A 28 13.44 -0.04 2.47
CA ARG A 28 13.79 1.40 2.53
C ARG A 28 12.69 2.30 3.07
N PHE A 29 11.49 1.77 3.26
CA PHE A 29 10.33 2.51 3.71
C PHE A 29 10.56 3.20 5.06
N GLN A 30 10.06 4.43 5.19
CA GLN A 30 9.96 5.16 6.43
C GLN A 30 8.52 5.67 6.63
N PRO A 31 8.03 5.80 7.89
CA PRO A 31 6.66 6.26 8.15
C PRO A 31 6.34 7.59 7.47
N GLY A 32 5.11 7.73 6.97
CA GLY A 32 4.65 8.90 6.22
C GLY A 32 4.86 8.81 4.70
N GLN A 33 5.57 7.79 4.22
CA GLN A 33 5.77 7.56 2.79
C GLN A 33 4.63 6.76 2.15
N PHE A 34 4.61 6.76 0.83
CA PHE A 34 3.60 6.08 0.02
C PHE A 34 4.24 5.41 -1.21
N VAL A 35 3.44 4.66 -1.97
CA VAL A 35 3.82 4.10 -3.27
C VAL A 35 2.87 4.55 -4.36
N ILE A 36 3.34 4.61 -5.61
CA ILE A 36 2.47 4.66 -6.79
C ILE A 36 2.32 3.25 -7.33
N ILE A 37 1.08 2.79 -7.48
CA ILE A 37 0.78 1.49 -8.08
C ILE A 37 0.10 1.62 -9.44
N ARG A 38 0.19 0.54 -10.22
CA ARG A 38 -0.54 0.35 -11.47
C ARG A 38 -0.93 -1.12 -11.61
N ILE A 39 -2.19 -1.40 -11.92
CA ILE A 39 -2.72 -2.77 -11.99
C ILE A 39 -2.30 -3.45 -13.31
N HIS A 40 -2.54 -2.80 -14.45
CA HIS A 40 -2.28 -3.34 -15.79
C HIS A 40 -1.81 -2.23 -16.77
N GLU A 41 -1.49 -2.60 -18.01
CA GLU A 41 -0.86 -1.73 -19.03
C GLU A 41 -1.69 -0.53 -19.49
N GLN A 42 -3.00 -0.55 -19.25
CA GLN A 42 -3.92 0.55 -19.56
C GLN A 42 -4.48 1.18 -18.28
N GLY A 43 -4.09 0.67 -17.11
CA GLY A 43 -4.52 1.19 -15.82
C GLY A 43 -3.87 2.54 -15.54
N GLU A 44 -4.52 3.34 -14.70
CA GLU A 44 -3.94 4.58 -14.19
C GLU A 44 -2.93 4.33 -13.06
N ARG A 45 -2.18 5.38 -12.74
CA ARG A 45 -1.20 5.39 -11.65
C ARG A 45 -1.84 6.07 -10.45
N ILE A 46 -2.07 5.32 -9.37
CA ILE A 46 -2.68 5.86 -8.14
C ILE A 46 -1.71 5.78 -6.97
N PRO A 47 -1.68 6.81 -6.10
CA PRO A 47 -0.94 6.75 -4.84
C PRO A 47 -1.70 5.93 -3.80
N LEU A 48 -0.97 5.09 -3.05
CA LEU A 48 -1.46 4.43 -1.85
C LEU A 48 -0.41 4.52 -0.74
N THR A 49 -0.85 4.90 0.46
CA THR A 49 0.00 4.91 1.66
C THR A 49 0.41 3.49 2.01
N VAL A 50 1.67 3.31 2.39
CA VAL A 50 2.14 2.03 2.93
C VAL A 50 1.79 2.01 4.41
N ALA A 51 0.88 1.09 4.78
CA ALA A 51 0.38 0.95 6.14
C ALA A 51 1.41 0.24 7.04
N ASP A 52 2.14 -0.74 6.50
CA ASP A 52 3.18 -1.48 7.22
C ASP A 52 4.15 -2.15 6.22
N VAL A 53 5.32 -2.59 6.70
CA VAL A 53 6.32 -3.32 5.91
C VAL A 53 6.89 -4.51 6.66
N ASN A 54 7.19 -5.57 5.93
CA ASN A 54 7.96 -6.71 6.45
C ASN A 54 9.23 -6.92 5.61
N PRO A 55 10.37 -6.34 6.01
CA PRO A 55 11.62 -6.47 5.26
C PRO A 55 12.10 -7.92 5.12
N LYS A 56 11.84 -8.78 6.12
CA LYS A 56 12.22 -10.20 6.08
C LYS A 56 11.46 -11.00 5.03
N LYS A 57 10.17 -10.66 4.83
CA LYS A 57 9.32 -11.28 3.79
C LYS A 57 9.41 -10.55 2.44
N GLY A 58 9.98 -9.34 2.42
CA GLY A 58 10.03 -8.48 1.24
C GLY A 58 8.65 -7.94 0.83
N THR A 59 7.75 -7.75 1.80
CA THR A 59 6.36 -7.36 1.56
C THR A 59 6.02 -5.99 2.14
N ILE A 60 5.07 -5.32 1.51
CA ILE A 60 4.45 -4.09 2.00
C ILE A 60 2.94 -4.29 2.12
N MET A 61 2.33 -3.64 3.09
CA MET A 61 0.90 -3.65 3.32
C MET A 61 0.28 -2.35 2.82
N LEU A 62 -0.76 -2.48 2.00
CA LEU A 62 -1.54 -1.36 1.47
C LEU A 62 -2.98 -1.52 1.94
N ILE A 63 -3.58 -0.43 2.39
CA ILE A 63 -5.01 -0.34 2.72
C ILE A 63 -5.63 0.65 1.75
N PHE A 64 -6.79 0.30 1.19
CA PHE A 64 -7.51 1.16 0.26
C PHE A 64 -9.03 1.03 0.44
N GLN A 65 -9.72 2.14 0.19
CA GLN A 65 -11.18 2.17 0.07
C GLN A 65 -11.58 2.01 -1.40
N VAL A 66 -12.66 1.28 -1.66
CA VAL A 66 -13.25 1.13 -2.99
C VAL A 66 -14.16 2.33 -3.28
N VAL A 67 -13.62 3.33 -3.99
CA VAL A 67 -14.34 4.60 -4.28
C VAL A 67 -14.45 4.95 -5.77
N GLY A 68 -13.70 4.26 -6.63
CA GLY A 68 -13.71 4.51 -8.06
C GLY A 68 -13.14 3.37 -8.88
N LYS A 69 -13.04 3.58 -10.20
CA LYS A 69 -12.68 2.57 -11.20
C LYS A 69 -11.47 1.72 -10.79
N THR A 70 -10.34 2.35 -10.52
CA THR A 70 -9.08 1.61 -10.25
C THR A 70 -9.10 0.88 -8.93
N THR A 71 -9.73 1.45 -7.89
CA THR A 71 -9.89 0.75 -6.60
C THR A 71 -10.89 -0.42 -6.68
N MET A 72 -11.91 -0.31 -7.53
CA MET A 72 -12.82 -1.42 -7.83
C MET A 72 -12.08 -2.54 -8.58
N GLU A 73 -11.28 -2.20 -9.59
CA GLU A 73 -10.42 -3.15 -10.31
C GLU A 73 -9.35 -3.77 -9.39
N LEU A 74 -8.76 -2.99 -8.48
CA LEU A 74 -7.82 -3.52 -7.49
C LEU A 74 -8.49 -4.55 -6.58
N ASN A 75 -9.74 -4.31 -6.21
CA ASN A 75 -10.52 -5.22 -5.38
C ASN A 75 -10.97 -6.50 -6.13
N THR A 76 -10.86 -6.58 -7.45
CA THR A 76 -11.15 -7.85 -8.15
C THR A 76 -9.96 -8.81 -8.14
N LEU A 77 -8.76 -8.32 -7.83
CA LEU A 77 -7.54 -9.14 -7.73
C LEU A 77 -7.57 -10.03 -6.48
N ASN A 78 -6.97 -11.21 -6.59
CA ASN A 78 -6.87 -12.22 -5.53
C ASN A 78 -5.41 -12.50 -5.16
N VAL A 79 -5.22 -13.24 -4.05
CA VAL A 79 -3.91 -13.77 -3.69
C VAL A 79 -3.41 -14.66 -4.84
N GLY A 80 -2.19 -14.40 -5.31
CA GLY A 80 -1.66 -15.04 -6.51
C GLY A 80 -1.50 -14.07 -7.68
N ASP A 81 -2.40 -13.11 -7.81
CA ASP A 81 -2.35 -12.07 -8.84
C ASP A 81 -1.23 -11.07 -8.53
N GLY A 82 -0.98 -10.13 -9.45
CA GLY A 82 0.05 -9.13 -9.21
C GLY A 82 -0.14 -7.83 -9.97
N LEU A 83 0.38 -6.77 -9.36
CA LEU A 83 0.42 -5.42 -9.91
C LEU A 83 1.55 -5.32 -10.92
N ILE A 84 1.33 -4.62 -12.04
CA ILE A 84 2.39 -4.44 -13.03
C ILE A 84 3.47 -3.47 -12.55
N ASN A 85 3.11 -2.48 -11.74
CA ASN A 85 4.06 -1.55 -11.12
C ASN A 85 3.73 -1.27 -9.66
N CYS A 86 4.78 -1.19 -8.84
CA CYS A 86 4.75 -0.61 -7.49
C CYS A 86 6.03 0.20 -7.31
N VAL A 87 5.92 1.53 -7.30
CA VAL A 87 7.05 2.45 -7.27
C VAL A 87 7.10 3.16 -5.92
N GLY A 88 8.21 3.00 -5.21
CA GLY A 88 8.51 3.75 -3.99
C GLY A 88 9.70 3.18 -3.20
N PRO A 89 9.83 3.54 -1.92
CA PRO A 89 8.96 4.47 -1.21
C PRO A 89 9.11 5.90 -1.76
N LEU A 90 8.02 6.68 -1.75
CA LEU A 90 7.95 8.07 -2.21
C LEU A 90 7.45 8.99 -1.10
N GLY A 91 7.70 10.28 -1.26
CA GLY A 91 7.34 11.31 -0.29
C GLY A 91 8.41 11.51 0.79
N THR A 92 8.27 12.60 1.53
CA THR A 92 9.15 12.94 2.65
C THR A 92 8.70 12.17 3.89
N PRO A 93 9.61 11.43 4.56
CA PRO A 93 9.29 10.77 5.82
C PRO A 93 8.76 11.73 6.87
N SER A 94 7.86 11.25 7.71
CA SER A 94 7.40 11.99 8.88
C SER A 94 8.56 12.31 9.82
N GLU A 95 8.53 13.49 10.43
CA GLU A 95 9.51 13.85 11.45
C GLU A 95 9.23 13.05 12.73
N ILE A 96 10.14 12.15 13.10
CA ILE A 96 10.02 11.31 14.30
C ILE A 96 11.09 11.70 15.29
N LYS A 97 10.68 12.35 16.38
CA LYS A 97 11.53 12.75 17.51
C LYS A 97 10.76 12.57 18.82
N LYS A 98 11.46 12.73 19.95
CA LYS A 98 10.82 12.76 21.28
C LYS A 98 10.14 14.12 21.49
N PHE A 99 8.88 14.23 21.06
CA PHE A 99 8.08 15.46 21.21
C PHE A 99 7.33 15.55 22.56
N GLY A 100 7.36 14.50 23.38
CA GLY A 100 6.57 14.43 24.62
C GLY A 100 5.20 13.82 24.36
N ARG A 101 4.12 14.51 24.76
CA ARG A 101 2.74 14.03 24.55
C ARG A 101 2.28 14.34 23.13
N ILE A 102 1.86 13.32 22.40
CA ILE A 102 1.38 13.42 21.02
C ILE A 102 -0.07 12.91 20.96
N ILE A 103 -0.90 13.55 20.14
CA ILE A 103 -2.26 13.09 19.82
C ILE A 103 -2.29 12.79 18.32
N CYS A 104 -2.74 11.60 17.95
CA CYS A 104 -2.99 11.21 16.57
C CYS A 104 -4.50 11.10 16.34
N VAL A 105 -4.99 11.75 15.28
CA VAL A 105 -6.39 11.66 14.86
C VAL A 105 -6.39 11.05 13.46
N GLY A 106 -7.13 9.95 13.30
CA GLY A 106 -7.37 9.30 12.02
C GLY A 106 -8.87 9.24 11.74
N GLY A 107 -9.25 9.45 10.49
CA GLY A 107 -10.64 9.40 10.06
C GLY A 107 -10.77 8.65 8.75
N GLY A 108 -11.32 7.44 8.81
CA GLY A 108 -11.57 6.59 7.65
C GLY A 108 -10.36 6.36 6.74
N THR A 109 -10.61 5.71 5.62
CA THR A 109 -9.78 5.76 4.43
C THR A 109 -10.73 5.98 3.27
#